data_AF-A0A4S0RTW4-F1
#
_entry.id   AF-A0A4S0RTW4-F1
#
_cell.length_a   1.000
_cell.length_b   1.000
_cell.length_c   1.000
_cell.angle_alpha   90.00
_cell.angle_beta   90.00
_cell.angle_gamma   90.00
#
_symmetry.space_group_name_H-M   'P 1'
#
loop_
_entity.id
_entity.type
_entity.pdbx_description
1 polymer ?
#
loop_
_entity_poly.entity_id
_entity_poly.type
_entity_poly.pdbx_seq_one_letter_code
_entity_poly.pdbx_strand_id
1 'polypeptide(L)'
;MIDQTLRMAEARRLGIRITDAQVDAAYQRFATNNKMQLKQLDGIMAQSGVTKEHFKDFIRAQMAWNQALGARYRSGEGGAVTEQDAVRRMLDKGGAKPTAMEYMLQQVIFVVPASERSATLAKRKREADAMRARFNGCDSTRQFAKGLLDVTVRDLGRVLAPQ
;
A
#
# COMPACT_ATOMS: atom_id res chain seq x y z
N MET A 1 -1.76 -33.21 11.43
CA MET A 1 -2.50 -33.54 12.67
C MET A 1 -1.70 -33.28 13.95
N ILE A 2 -0.38 -33.54 14.00
CA ILE A 2 0.45 -33.25 15.20
C ILE A 2 0.39 -31.76 15.60
N ASP A 3 0.48 -30.84 14.64
CA ASP A 3 0.43 -29.40 14.97
C ASP A 3 -0.93 -28.97 15.53
N GLN A 4 -2.03 -29.54 15.04
CA GLN A 4 -3.37 -29.22 15.53
C GLN A 4 -3.55 -29.71 16.97
N THR A 5 -3.08 -30.91 17.28
CA THR A 5 -3.15 -31.45 18.64
C THR A 5 -2.27 -30.64 19.60
N LEU A 6 -1.07 -30.23 19.19
CA LEU A 6 -0.20 -29.34 19.96
C LEU A 6 -0.84 -27.96 20.21
N ARG A 7 -1.39 -27.33 19.17
CA ARG A 7 -2.09 -26.04 19.28
C ARG A 7 -3.28 -26.13 20.25
N MET A 8 -4.05 -27.22 20.18
CA MET A 8 -5.19 -27.45 21.07
C MET A 8 -4.77 -27.78 22.50
N ALA A 9 -3.63 -28.43 22.71
CA ALA A 9 -3.07 -28.67 24.03
C ALA A 9 -2.62 -27.35 24.68
N GLU A 10 -1.95 -26.48 23.93
CA GLU A 10 -1.52 -25.17 24.42
C GLU A 10 -2.71 -24.24 24.69
N ALA A 11 -3.71 -24.22 23.80
CA ALA A 11 -4.93 -23.47 24.04
C ALA A 11 -5.63 -23.91 25.34
N ARG A 12 -5.69 -25.22 25.61
CA ARG A 12 -6.20 -25.76 26.88
C ARG A 12 -5.37 -25.33 28.07
N ARG A 13 -4.03 -25.34 27.97
CA ARG A 13 -3.12 -24.84 29.02
C ARG A 13 -3.39 -23.39 29.37
N LEU A 14 -3.73 -22.57 28.37
CA LEU A 14 -4.06 -21.14 28.53
C LEU A 14 -5.53 -20.88 28.90
N GLY A 15 -6.34 -21.92 29.11
CA GLY A 15 -7.77 -21.78 29.42
C GLY A 15 -8.62 -21.24 28.27
N ILE A 16 -8.11 -21.30 27.03
CA ILE A 16 -8.80 -20.80 25.84
C ILE A 16 -9.81 -21.85 25.37
N ARG A 17 -11.10 -21.45 25.34
CA ARG A 17 -12.19 -22.29 24.85
C ARG A 17 -12.94 -21.58 23.73
N ILE A 18 -12.94 -22.18 22.54
CA ILE A 18 -13.74 -21.74 21.41
C ILE A 18 -15.07 -22.48 21.42
N THR A 19 -16.17 -21.74 21.44
CA THR A 19 -17.54 -22.27 21.44
C THR A 19 -17.94 -22.78 20.06
N ASP A 20 -18.89 -23.70 20.00
CA ASP A 20 -19.38 -24.23 18.71
C ASP A 20 -20.05 -23.15 17.86
N ALA A 21 -20.77 -22.21 18.49
CA ALA A 21 -21.34 -21.05 17.81
C ALA A 21 -20.28 -20.17 17.11
N GLN A 22 -19.10 -20.00 17.72
CA GLN A 22 -17.99 -19.27 17.11
C GLN A 22 -17.41 -20.03 15.91
N VAL A 23 -17.31 -21.36 16.00
CA VAL A 23 -16.87 -22.23 14.90
C VAL A 23 -17.86 -22.20 13.75
N ASP A 24 -19.16 -22.28 14.04
CA ASP A 24 -20.24 -22.24 13.04
C ASP A 24 -20.28 -20.89 12.32
N ALA A 25 -20.16 -19.79 13.05
CA ALA A 25 -20.06 -18.46 12.45
C ALA A 25 -18.80 -18.31 11.58
N ALA A 26 -17.66 -18.88 12.00
CA ALA A 26 -16.45 -18.89 11.19
C ALA A 26 -16.57 -19.75 9.93
N TYR A 27 -17.24 -20.90 10.04
CA TYR A 27 -17.55 -21.78 8.92
C TYR A 27 -18.45 -21.09 7.90
N GLN A 28 -19.48 -20.39 8.36
CA GLN A 28 -20.35 -19.57 7.50
C GLN A 28 -19.56 -18.44 6.82
N ARG A 29 -18.71 -17.71 7.55
CA ARG A 29 -17.85 -16.67 6.96
C ARG A 29 -16.91 -17.23 5.90
N PHE A 30 -16.37 -18.44 6.09
CA PHE A 30 -15.53 -19.08 5.09
C PHE A 30 -16.30 -19.31 3.79
N ALA A 31 -17.54 -19.81 3.87
CA ALA A 31 -18.40 -19.98 2.70
C ALA A 31 -18.72 -18.64 2.01
N THR A 32 -19.11 -17.61 2.79
CA THR A 32 -19.41 -16.27 2.26
C THR A 32 -18.21 -15.62 1.59
N ASN A 33 -17.02 -15.71 2.17
CA ASN A 33 -15.79 -15.14 1.61
C ASN A 33 -15.40 -15.80 0.28
N ASN A 34 -15.71 -17.09 0.13
CA ASN A 34 -15.52 -17.84 -1.12
C ASN A 34 -16.74 -17.76 -2.06
N LYS A 35 -17.70 -16.86 -1.78
CA LYS A 35 -18.91 -16.61 -2.61
C LYS A 35 -19.74 -17.87 -2.87
N MET A 36 -19.81 -18.78 -1.90
CA MET A 36 -20.54 -20.04 -2.01
C MET A 36 -21.51 -20.24 -0.85
N GLN A 37 -22.57 -21.02 -1.09
CA GLN A 37 -23.49 -21.43 -0.03
C GLN A 37 -22.89 -22.59 0.80
N LEU A 38 -23.32 -22.74 2.05
CA LEU A 38 -22.86 -23.82 2.95
C LEU A 38 -23.01 -25.22 2.33
N LYS A 39 -24.12 -25.49 1.64
CA LYS A 39 -24.34 -26.78 0.97
C LYS A 39 -23.33 -27.05 -0.16
N GLN A 40 -22.92 -26.00 -0.87
CA GLN A 40 -21.91 -26.10 -1.93
C GLN A 40 -20.53 -26.36 -1.33
N LEU A 41 -20.19 -25.68 -0.23
CA LEU A 41 -18.95 -25.92 0.52
C LEU A 41 -18.88 -27.36 1.05
N ASP A 42 -19.96 -27.84 1.69
CA ASP A 42 -20.07 -29.22 2.19
C ASP A 42 -19.81 -30.23 1.06
N GLY A 43 -20.35 -29.99 -0.14
CA GLY A 43 -20.14 -30.84 -1.32
C GLY A 43 -18.69 -30.84 -1.84
N ILE A 44 -18.05 -29.66 -1.93
CA ILE A 44 -16.66 -29.53 -2.40
C ILE A 44 -15.68 -30.20 -1.42
N MET A 45 -15.90 -30.02 -0.12
CA MET A 45 -15.05 -30.65 0.90
C MET A 45 -15.20 -32.18 0.89
N ALA A 46 -16.42 -32.69 0.73
CA ALA A 46 -16.66 -34.12 0.61
C ALA A 46 -15.94 -34.74 -0.60
N GLN A 47 -15.91 -34.06 -1.74
CA GLN A 47 -15.13 -34.47 -2.92
C GLN A 47 -13.63 -34.55 -2.64
N SER A 48 -13.13 -33.70 -1.74
CA SER A 48 -11.73 -33.65 -1.32
C SER A 48 -11.43 -34.61 -0.16
N GLY A 49 -12.39 -35.44 0.26
CA GLY A 49 -12.25 -36.37 1.39
C GLY A 49 -12.25 -35.70 2.77
N VAL A 50 -12.67 -34.44 2.87
CA VAL A 50 -12.71 -33.67 4.12
C VAL A 50 -14.15 -33.59 4.62
N THR A 51 -14.40 -34.09 5.82
CA THR A 51 -15.73 -33.97 6.44
C THR A 51 -15.92 -32.57 7.03
N LYS A 52 -17.19 -32.16 7.12
CA LYS A 52 -17.58 -30.89 7.75
C LYS A 52 -17.07 -30.79 9.19
N GLU A 53 -17.20 -31.88 9.94
CA GLU A 53 -16.76 -31.98 11.33
C GLU A 53 -15.24 -31.78 11.43
N HIS A 54 -14.47 -32.42 10.55
CA HIS A 54 -13.02 -32.27 10.53
C HIS A 54 -12.60 -30.83 10.21
N PHE A 55 -13.26 -30.20 9.24
CA PHE A 55 -12.96 -28.81 8.91
C PHE A 55 -13.35 -27.83 10.02
N LYS A 56 -14.46 -28.08 10.72
CA LYS A 56 -14.82 -27.33 11.92
C LYS A 56 -13.79 -27.49 13.04
N ASP A 57 -13.24 -28.69 13.24
CA ASP A 57 -12.17 -28.92 14.20
C ASP A 57 -10.88 -28.18 13.81
N PHE A 58 -10.56 -28.14 12.52
CA PHE A 58 -9.46 -27.33 12.00
C PHE A 58 -9.66 -25.84 12.27
N ILE A 59 -10.85 -25.30 11.99
CA ILE A 59 -11.21 -23.91 12.33
C ILE A 59 -11.03 -23.67 13.82
N ARG A 60 -11.53 -24.58 14.68
CA ARG A 60 -11.40 -24.45 16.14
C ARG A 60 -9.94 -24.36 16.57
N ALA A 61 -9.08 -25.23 16.05
CA ALA A 61 -7.65 -25.21 16.34
C ALA A 61 -6.98 -23.90 15.89
N GLN A 62 -7.33 -23.39 14.72
CA GLN A 62 -6.79 -22.13 14.20
C GLN A 62 -7.22 -20.92 15.05
N MET A 63 -8.49 -20.87 15.43
CA MET A 63 -9.03 -19.80 16.29
C MET A 63 -8.39 -19.81 17.67
N ALA A 64 -8.30 -21.00 18.28
CA ALA A 64 -7.68 -21.18 19.59
C ALA A 64 -6.21 -20.77 19.59
N TRP A 65 -5.48 -21.12 18.52
CA TRP A 65 -4.08 -20.72 18.34
C TRP A 65 -3.90 -19.21 18.18
N ASN A 66 -4.74 -18.55 17.39
CA ASN A 66 -4.69 -17.09 17.25
C ASN A 66 -4.94 -16.37 18.58
N GLN A 67 -5.87 -16.88 19.39
CA GLN A 67 -6.09 -16.34 20.74
C GLN A 67 -4.90 -16.59 21.67
N ALA A 68 -4.26 -17.77 21.57
CA ALA A 68 -3.07 -18.11 22.34
C ALA A 68 -1.89 -17.20 22.01
N LEU A 69 -1.63 -16.96 20.71
CA LEU A 69 -0.63 -16.00 20.27
C LEU A 69 -0.95 -14.60 20.80
N GLY A 70 -2.19 -14.15 20.67
CA GLY A 70 -2.60 -12.84 21.20
C GLY A 70 -2.39 -12.71 22.71
N ALA A 71 -2.66 -13.76 23.47
CA ALA A 71 -2.40 -13.79 24.91
C ALA A 71 -0.89 -13.68 25.22
N ARG A 72 -0.04 -14.41 24.48
CA ARG A 72 1.42 -14.35 24.62
C ARG A 72 2.02 -12.98 24.25
N TYR A 73 1.50 -12.33 23.21
CA TYR A 73 1.94 -10.98 22.85
C TYR A 73 1.55 -9.95 23.91
N ARG A 74 0.37 -10.09 24.54
CA ARG A 74 -0.06 -9.22 25.63
C ARG A 74 0.68 -9.47 26.95
N SER A 75 1.15 -10.69 27.21
CA SER A 75 1.93 -11.01 28.40
C SER A 75 3.40 -10.55 28.35
N GLY A 76 3.82 -9.86 27.27
CA GLY A 76 5.18 -9.33 27.12
C GLY A 76 6.21 -10.34 26.60
N GLU A 77 5.96 -11.65 26.74
CA GLU A 77 6.83 -12.73 26.22
C GLU A 77 6.84 -12.85 24.69
N GLY A 78 5.87 -12.24 24.01
CA GLY A 78 5.81 -12.17 22.54
C GLY A 78 6.60 -11.02 21.92
N GLY A 79 7.17 -10.11 22.74
CA GLY A 79 7.83 -8.92 22.24
C GLY A 79 6.82 -7.93 21.66
N ALA A 80 6.15 -7.17 22.52
CA ALA A 80 5.64 -5.87 22.08
C ALA A 80 6.86 -5.09 21.57
N VAL A 81 6.89 -4.75 20.29
CA VAL A 81 7.95 -3.88 19.77
C VAL A 81 7.82 -2.57 20.52
N THR A 82 8.72 -2.37 21.48
CA THR A 82 8.80 -1.10 22.19
C THR A 82 9.18 -0.04 21.17
N GLU A 83 8.80 1.21 21.40
CA GLU A 83 9.23 2.32 20.54
C GLU A 83 10.77 2.32 20.39
N GLN A 84 11.49 1.91 21.44
CA GLN A 84 12.94 1.75 21.45
C GLN A 84 13.42 0.63 20.52
N ASP A 85 12.73 -0.51 20.45
CA ASP A 85 13.06 -1.59 19.51
C ASP A 85 12.72 -1.24 18.07
N ALA A 86 11.65 -0.47 17.84
CA ALA A 86 11.32 0.07 16.52
C ALA A 86 12.40 1.05 16.06
N VAL A 87 12.83 1.96 16.94
CA VAL A 87 13.90 2.93 16.68
C VAL A 87 15.23 2.20 16.44
N ARG A 88 15.59 1.21 17.26
CA ARG A 88 16.78 0.37 17.03
C ARG A 88 16.71 -0.35 15.69
N ARG A 89 15.60 -0.99 15.33
CA ARG A 89 15.44 -1.65 14.03
C ARG A 89 15.45 -0.68 12.84
N MET A 90 14.99 0.56 13.03
CA MET A 90 15.10 1.63 12.01
C MET A 90 16.54 2.13 11.88
N LEU A 91 17.28 2.23 12.98
CA LEU A 91 18.68 2.64 13.02
C LEU A 91 19.62 1.53 12.48
N ASP A 92 19.38 0.26 12.84
CA ASP A 92 20.13 -0.91 12.38
C ASP A 92 19.93 -1.15 10.87
N LYS A 93 18.76 -0.78 10.32
CA LYS A 93 18.50 -0.76 8.87
C LYS A 93 18.98 0.53 8.20
N GLY A 94 19.76 1.36 8.89
CA GLY A 94 20.26 2.67 8.45
C GLY A 94 21.29 2.62 7.33
N GLY A 95 20.97 2.02 6.18
CA GLY A 95 21.85 2.03 5.00
C GLY A 95 21.14 2.25 3.66
N ALA A 96 19.89 1.78 3.49
CA ALA A 96 19.15 1.91 2.24
C ALA A 96 17.82 2.62 2.49
N LYS A 97 17.88 3.93 2.75
CA LYS A 97 16.69 4.77 2.55
C LYS A 97 16.37 4.73 1.05
N PRO A 98 15.13 4.42 0.62
CA PRO A 98 14.74 4.59 -0.77
C PRO A 98 15.05 6.05 -1.16
N THR A 99 16.00 6.25 -2.06
CA THR A 99 16.28 7.57 -2.61
C THR A 99 15.23 7.83 -3.68
N ALA A 100 14.17 8.55 -3.32
CA ALA A 100 13.24 9.08 -4.28
C ALA A 100 13.83 10.36 -4.87
N MET A 101 14.10 10.35 -6.17
CA MET A 101 14.46 11.58 -6.88
C MET A 101 13.18 12.41 -7.08
N GLU A 102 13.14 13.59 -6.48
CA GLU A 102 12.06 14.56 -6.68
C GLU A 102 12.49 15.62 -7.69
N TYR A 103 11.63 15.92 -8.66
CA TYR A 103 11.79 17.05 -9.57
C TYR A 103 10.83 18.18 -9.20
N MET A 104 11.33 19.42 -9.21
CA MET A 104 10.48 20.61 -9.23
C MET A 104 10.33 21.07 -10.67
N LEU A 105 9.11 21.01 -11.20
CA LEU A 105 8.84 21.35 -12.59
C LEU A 105 8.22 22.75 -12.71
N GLN A 106 8.69 23.51 -13.70
CA GLN A 106 8.12 24.78 -14.12
C GLN A 106 7.80 24.74 -15.61
N GLN A 107 6.66 25.31 -15.99
CA GLN A 107 6.23 25.45 -17.37
C GLN A 107 6.29 26.92 -17.77
N VAL A 108 7.01 27.21 -18.85
CA VAL A 108 6.99 28.52 -19.50
C VAL A 108 6.05 28.44 -20.71
N ILE A 109 5.03 29.27 -20.72
CA ILE A 109 3.94 29.22 -21.69
C ILE A 109 3.97 30.50 -22.52
N PHE A 110 4.25 30.36 -23.82
CA PHE A 110 4.12 31.43 -24.80
C PHE A 110 2.71 31.38 -25.37
N VAL A 111 1.89 32.38 -25.05
CA VAL A 111 0.51 32.44 -25.53
C VAL A 111 0.51 32.86 -27.01
N VAL A 112 -0.36 32.21 -27.78
CA VAL A 112 -0.62 32.51 -29.20
C VAL A 112 -2.14 32.66 -29.36
N PRO A 113 -2.65 33.87 -29.69
CA PRO A 113 -4.07 34.05 -29.96
C PRO A 113 -4.54 33.16 -31.11
N ALA A 114 -5.72 32.56 -30.95
CA ALA A 114 -6.25 31.63 -31.96
C ALA A 114 -6.44 32.29 -33.33
N SER A 115 -6.85 33.56 -33.35
CA SER A 115 -7.02 34.39 -34.56
C SER A 115 -5.72 34.64 -35.34
N GLU A 116 -4.57 34.62 -34.66
CA GLU A 116 -3.28 34.99 -35.24
C GLU A 116 -2.33 33.78 -35.39
N ARG A 117 -2.83 32.57 -35.12
CA ARG A 117 -2.00 31.36 -35.05
C ARG A 117 -1.22 31.10 -36.34
N SER A 118 -1.85 31.20 -37.51
CA SER A 118 -1.17 30.97 -38.79
C SER A 118 -0.05 31.99 -39.07
N ALA A 119 -0.23 33.23 -38.64
CA ALA A 119 0.72 34.32 -38.89
C ALA A 119 1.87 34.34 -37.86
N THR A 120 1.61 34.02 -36.60
CA THR A 120 2.54 34.29 -35.49
C THR A 120 3.18 33.04 -34.88
N LEU A 121 2.63 31.84 -35.11
CA LEU A 121 3.12 30.60 -34.48
C LEU A 121 4.61 30.34 -34.74
N ALA A 122 5.08 30.54 -35.97
CA ALA A 122 6.48 30.34 -36.31
C ALA A 122 7.41 31.35 -35.60
N LYS A 123 6.97 32.60 -35.45
CA LYS A 123 7.69 33.64 -34.71
C LYS A 123 7.76 33.28 -33.22
N ARG A 124 6.62 32.94 -32.61
CA ARG A 124 6.50 32.59 -31.19
C ARG A 124 7.30 31.33 -30.84
N LYS A 125 7.35 30.37 -31.76
CA LYS A 125 8.24 29.19 -31.63
C LYS A 125 9.71 29.59 -31.59
N ARG A 126 10.17 30.46 -32.49
CA ARG A 126 11.57 30.95 -32.48
C ARG A 126 11.92 31.69 -31.20
N GLU A 127 11.00 32.49 -30.67
CA GLU A 127 11.19 33.18 -29.38
C GLU A 127 11.31 32.19 -28.21
N ALA A 128 10.47 31.15 -28.17
CA ALA A 128 10.56 30.10 -27.18
C ALA A 128 11.87 29.29 -27.29
N ASP A 129 12.30 28.95 -28.50
CA ASP A 129 13.54 28.23 -28.76
C ASP A 129 14.77 29.09 -28.38
N ALA A 130 14.73 30.40 -28.64
CA ALA A 130 15.77 31.35 -28.22
C ALA A 130 15.83 31.53 -26.69
N MET A 131 14.69 31.55 -26.00
CA MET A 131 14.65 31.57 -24.54
C MET A 131 15.25 30.29 -23.97
N ARG A 132 14.89 29.12 -24.53
CA ARG A 132 15.43 27.82 -24.12
C ARG A 132 16.94 27.76 -24.24
N ALA A 133 17.52 28.31 -25.31
CA ALA A 133 18.97 28.33 -25.52
C ALA A 133 19.74 29.14 -24.45
N ARG A 134 19.08 30.09 -23.79
CA ARG A 134 19.67 30.98 -22.77
C ARG A 134 19.24 30.62 -21.35
N PHE A 135 18.48 29.54 -21.18
CA PHE A 135 17.89 29.14 -19.91
C PHE A 135 18.94 28.48 -19.01
N ASN A 136 19.23 29.09 -17.87
CA ASN A 136 20.28 28.63 -16.95
C ASN A 136 19.75 27.98 -15.65
N GLY A 137 18.44 28.02 -15.41
CA GLY A 137 17.84 27.38 -14.23
C GLY A 137 16.54 28.03 -13.75
N CYS A 138 15.81 27.28 -12.92
CA CYS A 138 14.48 27.63 -12.43
C CYS A 138 14.42 28.95 -11.63
N ASP A 139 15.53 29.34 -11.00
CA ASP A 139 15.62 30.56 -10.21
C ASP A 139 15.50 31.83 -11.07
N SER A 140 15.93 31.74 -12.34
CA SER A 140 15.95 32.85 -13.29
C SER A 140 14.70 32.94 -14.18
N THR A 141 13.84 31.90 -14.18
CA THR A 141 12.72 31.75 -15.12
C THR A 141 11.80 32.97 -15.15
N ARG A 142 11.42 33.49 -13.98
CA ARG A 142 10.49 34.62 -13.88
C ARG A 142 11.13 35.93 -14.33
N GLN A 143 12.42 36.13 -14.06
CA GLN A 143 13.12 37.34 -14.50
C GLN A 143 13.22 37.39 -16.02
N PHE A 144 13.51 36.27 -16.66
CA PHE A 144 13.51 36.16 -18.12
C PHE A 144 12.12 36.34 -18.72
N ALA A 145 11.09 35.72 -18.14
CA ALA A 145 9.73 35.81 -18.64
C ALA A 145 9.15 37.24 -18.58
N LYS A 146 9.52 38.06 -17.58
CA LYS A 146 9.10 39.47 -17.46
C LYS A 146 9.44 40.33 -18.68
N GLY A 147 10.51 40.00 -19.40
CA GLY A 147 10.95 40.74 -20.58
C GLY A 147 10.27 40.32 -21.89
N LEU A 148 9.37 39.33 -21.85
CA LEU A 148 8.75 38.72 -23.02
C LEU A 148 7.25 39.00 -23.04
N LEU A 149 6.74 39.36 -24.22
CA LEU A 149 5.31 39.60 -24.43
C LEU A 149 4.54 38.27 -24.39
N ASP A 150 3.41 38.27 -23.68
CA ASP A 150 2.47 37.14 -23.59
C ASP A 150 3.13 35.82 -23.16
N VAL A 151 4.03 35.90 -22.19
CA VAL A 151 4.68 34.73 -21.57
C VAL A 151 4.28 34.60 -20.11
N THR A 152 3.87 33.40 -19.71
CA THR A 152 3.54 33.09 -18.31
C THR A 152 4.38 31.93 -17.79
N VAL A 153 4.69 31.96 -16.50
CA VAL A 153 5.43 30.89 -15.82
C VAL A 153 4.51 30.23 -14.80
N ARG A 154 4.29 28.94 -14.95
CA ARG A 154 3.46 28.12 -14.07
C ARG A 154 4.31 27.09 -13.35
N ASP A 155 4.28 27.09 -12.02
CA ASP A 155 4.89 26.04 -11.22
C ASP A 155 3.98 24.80 -11.21
N LEU A 156 4.54 23.64 -11.53
CA LEU A 156 3.82 22.37 -11.52
C LEU A 156 4.03 21.60 -10.21
N GLY A 157 4.86 22.13 -9.31
CA GLY A 157 5.15 21.54 -8.00
C GLY A 157 6.17 20.40 -8.07
N ARG A 158 6.20 19.59 -7.02
CA ARG A 158 7.09 18.43 -6.88
C ARG A 158 6.49 17.22 -7.56
N VAL A 159 7.27 16.57 -8.40
CA VAL A 159 6.90 15.33 -9.09
C VAL A 159 7.96 14.28 -8.80
N LEU A 160 7.52 13.09 -8.41
CA LEU A 160 8.41 11.94 -8.22
C LEU A 160 8.93 11.46 -9.58
N ALA A 161 10.22 11.15 -9.66
CA ALA A 161 10.78 10.48 -10.83
C ALA A 161 10.01 9.18 -11.12
N PRO A 162 9.58 8.92 -12.37
CA PRO A 162 9.10 7.60 -12.76
C PRO A 162 10.20 6.57 -12.48
N GLN A 163 9.82 5.43 -11.89
CA GLN A 163 10.72 4.29 -11.69
C GLN A 163 11.01 3.57 -13.00
#